data_AF-A0A7X7SWL3-F1
#
_entry.id   AF-A0A7X7SWL3-F1
#
_cell.length_a   1.000
_cell.length_b   1.000
_cell.length_c   1.000
_cell.angle_alpha   90.00
_cell.angle_beta   90.00
_cell.angle_gamma   90.00
#
_symmetry.space_group_name_H-M   'P 1'
#
loop_
_entity.id
_entity.type
_entity.pdbx_description
1 polymer ?
#
loop_
_entity_poly.entity_id
_entity_poly.type
_entity_poly.pdbx_seq_one_letter_code
_entity_poly.pdbx_strand_id
1 'polypeptide(L)'
;MLFGHNTQARRQNKPSGRLFSVLLFIAAAILAAAAISGYIYLRALLLSDTIYAGITVDGIDIGGLTPDNALKVLRENYAETLMKNAIILIGPKDNYRLPLSDITYGPDYAKAVDTAYRQGR
;
A
#
# COMPACT_ATOMS: atom_id res chain seq x y z
N MET A 1 -44.55 8.09 -66.76
CA MET A 1 -44.04 9.08 -65.78
C MET A 1 -45.10 9.14 -64.67
N LEU A 2 -44.88 8.95 -63.37
CA LEU A 2 -43.71 9.03 -62.50
C LEU A 2 -43.86 8.07 -61.30
N PHE A 3 -42.76 7.42 -60.94
CA PHE A 3 -42.29 6.96 -59.62
C PHE A 3 -43.31 6.53 -58.54
N GLY A 4 -43.46 5.22 -58.37
CA GLY A 4 -43.89 4.62 -57.10
C GLY A 4 -42.78 4.73 -56.06
N HIS A 5 -43.04 5.45 -54.97
CA HIS A 5 -42.15 5.52 -53.81
C HIS A 5 -42.12 4.17 -53.09
N ASN A 6 -41.04 3.42 -53.28
CA ASN A 6 -40.77 2.20 -52.54
C ASN A 6 -40.09 2.54 -51.22
N THR A 7 -40.88 2.89 -50.20
CA THR A 7 -40.40 3.04 -48.82
C THR A 7 -40.17 1.65 -48.25
N GLN A 8 -38.94 1.15 -48.38
CA GLN A 8 -38.50 -0.02 -47.63
C GLN A 8 -38.50 0.33 -46.14
N ALA A 9 -39.52 -0.15 -45.43
CA ALA A 9 -39.55 -0.16 -43.98
C ALA A 9 -38.35 -0.98 -43.50
N ARG A 10 -37.28 -0.29 -43.10
CA ARG A 10 -36.08 -0.87 -42.50
C ARG A 10 -36.52 -1.54 -41.20
N ARG A 11 -36.75 -2.86 -41.26
CA ARG A 11 -37.14 -3.69 -40.11
C ARG A 11 -35.98 -3.66 -39.11
N GLN A 12 -36.04 -2.72 -38.17
CA GLN A 12 -35.11 -2.64 -37.06
C GLN A 12 -35.33 -3.89 -36.22
N ASN A 13 -34.39 -4.83 -36.28
CA ASN A 13 -34.41 -6.01 -35.43
C ASN A 13 -34.27 -5.56 -33.98
N LYS A 14 -35.40 -5.44 -33.28
CA LYS A 14 -35.45 -5.15 -31.85
C LYS A 14 -34.71 -6.29 -31.14
N PRO A 15 -33.62 -6.02 -30.38
CA PRO A 15 -32.89 -7.09 -29.71
C PRO A 15 -33.87 -7.84 -28.80
N SER A 16 -33.87 -9.17 -28.86
CA SER A 16 -34.78 -10.00 -28.09
C SER A 16 -34.60 -9.67 -26.60
N GLY A 17 -35.69 -9.33 -25.90
CA GLY A 17 -35.62 -8.86 -24.51
C GLY A 17 -34.90 -9.83 -23.55
N ARG A 18 -34.81 -11.11 -23.94
CA ARG A 18 -34.01 -12.13 -23.25
C ARG A 18 -32.51 -11.83 -23.28
N LEU A 19 -31.95 -11.44 -24.43
CA LEU A 19 -30.54 -11.07 -24.54
C LEU A 19 -30.22 -9.83 -23.70
N PHE A 20 -31.12 -8.84 -23.69
CA PHE A 20 -30.98 -7.66 -22.85
C PHE A 20 -31.01 -8.01 -21.35
N SER A 21 -31.93 -8.88 -20.93
CA SER A 21 -32.00 -9.34 -19.52
C SER A 21 -30.78 -10.14 -19.09
N VAL A 22 -30.23 -10.99 -19.97
CA VAL A 22 -29.00 -11.75 -19.68
C VAL A 22 -27.81 -10.81 -19.55
N LEU A 23 -27.68 -9.83 -20.45
CA LEU A 23 -26.61 -8.84 -20.38
C LEU A 23 -26.69 -7.99 -19.10
N LEU A 24 -27.90 -7.59 -18.70
CA LEU A 24 -28.15 -6.85 -17.46
C LEU A 24 -27.75 -7.68 -16.23
N PHE A 25 -28.11 -8.97 -16.22
CA PHE A 25 -27.75 -9.88 -15.13
C PHE A 25 -26.23 -10.06 -15.01
N ILE A 26 -25.53 -10.25 -16.13
CA ILE A 26 -24.07 -10.36 -16.13
C ILE A 26 -23.42 -9.06 -15.64
N ALA A 27 -23.90 -7.90 -16.09
CA ALA A 27 -23.40 -6.61 -15.63
C ALA A 27 -23.61 -6.43 -14.11
N ALA A 28 -24.79 -6.80 -13.60
CA ALA A 28 -25.08 -6.77 -12.17
C ALA A 28 -24.19 -7.73 -11.38
N ALA A 29 -23.93 -8.93 -11.90
CA ALA A 29 -23.05 -9.90 -11.27
C ALA A 29 -21.59 -9.42 -11.19
N ILE A 30 -21.08 -8.77 -12.24
CA ILE A 30 -19.74 -8.17 -12.24
C ILE A 30 -19.65 -7.03 -11.22
N LEU A 31 -20.65 -6.15 -11.17
CA LEU A 31 -20.71 -5.06 -10.19
C LEU A 31 -20.76 -5.60 -8.76
N ALA A 32 -21.57 -6.63 -8.51
CA ALA A 32 -21.65 -7.28 -7.22
C ALA A 32 -20.31 -7.92 -6.82
N ALA A 33 -19.65 -8.62 -7.74
CA ALA A 33 -18.34 -9.22 -7.50
C ALA A 33 -17.26 -8.16 -7.17
N ALA A 34 -17.25 -7.03 -7.90
CA ALA A 34 -16.35 -5.92 -7.64
C ALA A 34 -16.61 -5.25 -6.28
N ALA A 35 -17.88 -5.08 -5.90
CA ALA A 35 -18.24 -4.54 -4.61
C ALA A 35 -17.82 -5.46 -3.45
N ILE A 36 -18.04 -6.78 -3.60
CA ILE A 36 -17.64 -7.78 -2.61
C ILE A 36 -16.12 -7.84 -2.46
N SER A 37 -15.37 -7.86 -3.57
CA SER A 37 -13.91 -7.91 -3.52
C SER A 37 -13.32 -6.65 -2.88
N GLY A 38 -13.83 -5.47 -3.25
CA GLY A 38 -13.45 -4.20 -2.62
C GLY A 38 -13.74 -4.19 -1.11
N TYR A 39 -14.92 -4.67 -0.71
CA TYR A 39 -15.30 -4.77 0.70
C TYR A 39 -14.36 -5.69 1.51
N ILE A 40 -14.03 -6.87 0.97
CA ILE A 40 -13.10 -7.81 1.62
C ILE A 40 -11.71 -7.19 1.75
N TYR A 41 -11.21 -6.53 0.70
CA TYR A 41 -9.91 -5.88 0.72
C TYR A 41 -9.83 -4.76 1.78
N LEU A 42 -10.83 -3.88 1.81
CA LEU A 42 -10.94 -2.83 2.82
C LEU A 42 -10.99 -3.42 4.24
N ARG A 43 -11.81 -4.45 4.46
CA ARG A 43 -11.88 -5.17 5.75
C ARG A 43 -10.54 -5.72 6.18
N ALA A 44 -9.81 -6.39 5.29
CA ALA A 44 -8.50 -6.94 5.57
C ALA A 44 -7.50 -5.84 5.96
N LEU A 45 -7.55 -4.68 5.30
CA LEU A 45 -6.68 -3.55 5.62
C LEU A 45 -7.00 -2.94 7.01
N LEU A 46 -8.28 -2.74 7.33
CA LEU A 46 -8.71 -2.13 8.60
C LEU A 46 -8.57 -3.05 9.81
N LEU A 47 -8.69 -4.37 9.62
CA LEU A 47 -8.62 -5.36 10.70
C LEU A 47 -7.22 -5.93 10.91
N SER A 48 -6.24 -5.50 10.10
CA SER A 48 -4.88 -6.00 10.22
C SER A 48 -4.20 -5.48 11.49
N ASP A 49 -3.52 -6.36 12.22
CA ASP A 49 -2.62 -6.01 13.33
C ASP A 49 -1.23 -5.57 12.84
N THR A 50 -1.20 -4.93 11.67
CA THR A 50 0.00 -4.47 11.00
C THR A 50 0.02 -2.96 10.88
N ILE A 51 1.23 -2.39 10.83
CA ILE A 51 1.48 -1.00 10.48
C ILE A 51 0.93 -0.72 9.08
N TYR A 52 0.39 0.47 8.87
CA TYR A 52 -0.16 0.85 7.56
C TYR A 52 0.89 0.75 6.45
N ALA A 53 0.48 0.25 5.29
CA ALA A 53 1.38 0.04 4.16
C ALA A 53 2.03 1.35 3.68
N GLY A 54 3.33 1.30 3.35
CA GLY A 54 4.10 2.46 2.89
C GLY A 54 4.65 3.37 3.99
N ILE A 55 4.46 3.03 5.28
CA ILE A 55 5.16 3.73 6.36
C ILE A 55 6.62 3.29 6.42
N THR A 56 7.52 4.27 6.42
CA THR A 56 8.95 4.06 6.57
C THR A 56 9.50 4.74 7.83
N VAL A 57 10.49 4.13 8.45
CA VAL A 57 11.25 4.67 9.60
C VAL A 57 12.73 4.57 9.28
N ASP A 58 13.47 5.68 9.38
CA ASP A 58 14.86 5.78 8.96
C ASP A 58 15.12 5.27 7.52
N GLY A 59 14.14 5.46 6.63
CA GLY A 59 14.20 5.00 5.24
C GLY A 59 13.95 3.50 5.05
N ILE A 60 13.66 2.76 6.12
CA ILE A 60 13.32 1.33 6.11
C ILE A 60 11.80 1.19 6.05
N ASP A 61 11.29 0.47 5.06
CA ASP A 61 9.86 0.16 4.96
C ASP A 61 9.45 -0.86 6.02
N ILE A 62 8.50 -0.45 6.87
CA ILE A 62 7.92 -1.27 7.92
C ILE A 62 6.40 -1.44 7.73
N GLY A 63 5.84 -0.91 6.64
CA GLY A 63 4.43 -1.04 6.31
C GLY A 63 4.05 -2.50 6.08
N GLY A 64 2.87 -2.89 6.57
CA GLY A 64 2.38 -4.27 6.49
C GLY A 64 3.03 -5.23 7.49
N LEU A 65 3.99 -4.78 8.31
CA LEU A 65 4.55 -5.58 9.40
C LEU A 65 3.79 -5.39 10.70
N THR A 66 3.77 -6.42 11.54
CA THR A 66 3.35 -6.26 12.95
C THR A 66 4.37 -5.40 13.69
N PRO A 67 3.98 -4.72 14.79
CA PRO A 67 4.91 -3.91 15.59
C PRO A 67 6.18 -4.67 16.02
N ASP A 68 6.05 -5.93 16.43
CA ASP A 68 7.19 -6.76 16.85
C ASP A 68 8.16 -7.05 15.69
N ASN A 69 7.62 -7.37 14.50
CA ASN A 69 8.43 -7.63 13.32
C ASN A 69 9.12 -6.35 12.83
N ALA A 70 8.42 -5.20 12.84
CA ALA A 70 8.99 -3.91 12.51
C ALA A 70 10.16 -3.54 13.45
N LEU A 71 9.96 -3.73 14.77
CA LEU A 71 11.01 -3.52 15.77
C LEU A 71 12.25 -4.37 15.52
N LYS A 72 12.06 -5.64 15.15
CA LYS A 72 13.15 -6.55 14.82
C LYS A 72 13.95 -6.06 13.63
N VAL A 73 13.28 -5.72 12.52
CA VAL A 73 13.91 -5.23 11.29
C VAL A 73 14.71 -3.94 11.54
N LEU A 74 14.14 -2.99 12.29
CA LEU A 74 14.82 -1.73 12.62
C LEU A 74 16.07 -1.96 13.48
N ARG A 75 16.00 -2.85 14.48
CA ARG A 75 17.15 -3.18 15.33
C ARG A 75 18.28 -3.88 14.58
N GLU A 76 17.94 -4.79 13.67
CA GLU A 76 18.94 -5.48 12.84
C GLU A 76 19.66 -4.48 11.92
N ASN A 77 18.93 -3.59 11.26
CA ASN A 77 19.53 -2.55 10.42
C ASN A 77 20.39 -1.56 11.22
N TYR A 78 19.93 -1.21 12.42
CA TYR A 78 20.67 -0.33 13.31
C TYR A 78 21.98 -0.93 13.80
N ALA A 79 22.00 -2.23 14.13
CA ALA A 79 23.22 -2.93 14.51
C ALA A 79 24.28 -2.85 13.39
N GLU A 80 23.88 -3.03 12.13
CA GLU A 80 24.79 -2.83 10.99
C GLU A 80 25.30 -1.39 10.89
N THR A 81 24.40 -0.41 11.08
CA THR A 81 24.73 1.01 11.02
C THR A 81 25.74 1.39 12.11
N LEU A 82 25.57 0.86 13.33
CA LEU A 82 26.49 1.08 14.44
C LEU A 82 27.91 0.60 14.16
N MET A 83 28.02 -0.60 13.58
CA MET A 83 29.33 -1.22 13.32
C MET A 83 30.10 -0.52 12.21
N LYS A 84 29.40 0.05 11.22
CA LYS A 84 30.02 0.65 10.03
C LYS A 84 30.39 2.13 10.25
N ASN A 85 29.60 2.86 11.03
CA ASN A 85 29.69 4.32 11.09
C ASN A 85 30.49 4.84 12.30
N ALA A 86 31.00 6.07 12.15
CA ALA A 86 31.74 6.78 13.18
C ALA A 86 31.61 8.29 13.00
N ILE A 87 31.72 9.03 14.10
CA ILE A 87 31.88 10.48 14.09
C ILE A 87 33.37 10.78 13.94
N ILE A 88 33.72 11.69 13.03
CA ILE A 88 35.09 12.21 12.91
C ILE A 88 35.14 13.57 13.60
N LEU A 89 35.87 13.65 14.71
CA LEU A 89 36.19 14.91 15.37
C LEU A 89 37.41 15.53 14.69
N ILE A 90 37.21 16.68 14.05
CA ILE A 90 38.30 17.43 13.41
C ILE A 90 38.87 18.41 14.43
N GLY A 91 40.12 18.18 14.84
CA GLY A 91 40.85 19.05 15.75
C GLY A 91 41.92 19.89 15.05
N PRO A 92 42.52 20.86 15.75
CA PRO A 92 43.58 21.71 15.19
C PRO A 92 44.87 20.98 14.83
N LYS A 93 45.12 19.83 15.48
CA LYS A 93 46.33 19.00 15.29
C LYS A 93 46.06 17.67 14.61
N ASP A 94 44.89 17.09 14.86
CA ASP A 94 44.60 15.72 14.45
C ASP A 94 43.10 15.46 14.36
N ASN A 95 42.75 14.37 13.69
CA ASN A 95 41.39 13.89 13.55
C ASN A 95 41.16 12.63 14.39
N TYR A 96 40.07 12.61 15.15
CA TYR A 96 39.72 11.49 16.01
C TYR A 96 38.49 10.78 15.47
N ARG A 97 38.61 9.48 15.20
CA ARG A 97 37.47 8.64 14.82
C ARG A 97 36.83 8.06 16.07
N LEU A 98 35.56 8.39 16.29
CA LEU A 98 34.72 7.89 17.38
C LEU A 98 33.66 6.96 16.80
N PRO A 99 33.82 5.63 16.93
CA PRO A 99 32.80 4.66 16.54
C PRO A 99 31.44 5.00 17.17
N LEU A 100 30.35 4.80 16.43
CA LEU A 100 29.02 5.02 17.00
C LEU A 100 28.68 4.03 18.13
N SER A 101 29.34 2.88 18.17
CA SER A 101 29.23 1.90 19.26
C SER A 101 29.69 2.43 20.62
N ASP A 102 30.61 3.40 20.61
CA ASP A 102 31.27 3.90 21.82
C ASP A 102 30.49 5.07 22.43
N ILE A 103 29.48 5.56 21.72
CA ILE A 103 28.54 6.56 22.21
C ILE A 103 27.19 5.88 22.45
N THR A 104 26.50 6.24 23.53
CA THR A 104 25.12 5.79 23.78
C THR A 104 24.15 6.54 22.86
N TYR A 105 24.37 6.42 21.56
CA TYR A 105 23.45 6.80 20.52
C TYR A 105 22.49 5.64 20.30
N GLY A 106 21.22 5.93 20.04
CA GLY A 106 20.15 4.94 20.00
C GLY A 106 18.82 5.58 19.64
N PRO A 107 18.31 5.42 18.40
CA PRO A 107 16.95 5.84 18.08
C PRO A 107 15.94 5.03 18.89
N ASP A 108 14.89 5.71 19.37
CA ASP A 108 13.79 5.07 20.10
C ASP A 108 12.81 4.42 19.11
N TYR A 109 13.20 3.25 18.59
CA TYR A 109 12.37 2.51 17.64
C TYR A 109 11.07 1.99 18.25
N ALA A 110 11.01 1.80 19.58
CA ALA A 110 9.76 1.41 20.23
C ALA A 110 8.71 2.50 20.06
N LYS A 111 9.09 3.75 20.37
CA LYS A 111 8.21 4.90 20.18
C LYS A 111 7.90 5.19 18.71
N ALA A 112 8.87 5.01 17.81
CA ALA A 112 8.67 5.20 16.38
C ALA A 112 7.66 4.20 15.82
N VAL A 113 7.80 2.91 16.13
CA VAL A 113 6.89 1.84 15.71
C VAL A 113 5.49 2.03 16.30
N ASP A 114 5.41 2.39 17.59
CA ASP A 114 4.15 2.70 18.26
C ASP A 114 3.42 3.89 17.60
N THR A 115 4.16 4.92 17.20
CA THR A 115 3.60 6.06 16.45
C THR A 115 3.13 5.64 15.05
N ALA A 116 3.93 4.89 14.32
CA ALA A 116 3.61 4.35 13.01
C ALA A 116 2.35 3.47 13.02
N TYR A 117 2.24 2.61 14.04
CA TYR A 117 1.09 1.71 14.20
C TYR A 117 -0.21 2.47 14.45
N ARG A 118 -0.17 3.53 15.25
CA ARG A 118 -1.35 4.38 15.50
C ARG A 118 -1.78 5.19 14.28
N GLN A 119 -0.88 5.49 13.36
CA GLN A 119 -1.17 6.41 12.26
C GLN A 119 -2.22 5.85 11.26
N GLY A 120 -2.44 4.53 11.30
CA GLY A 120 -3.46 3.84 10.51
C GLY A 120 -4.67 3.34 11.30
N ARG A 121 -4.83 3.73 12.58
CA ARG A 121 -5.91 3.26 13.47
C ARG A 121 -6.80 4.37 13.98
#